data_AF-A0A498H4V7-F1
#
_entry.id   AF-A0A498H4V7-F1
#
_cell.length_a   1.000
_cell.length_b   1.000
_cell.length_c   1.000
_cell.angle_alpha   90.00
_cell.angle_beta   90.00
_cell.angle_gamma   90.00
#
_symmetry.space_group_name_H-M   'P 1'
#
loop_
_entity.id
_entity.type
_entity.pdbx_description
1 polymer ?
#
loop_
_entity_poly.entity_id
_entity_poly.type
_entity_poly.pdbx_seq_one_letter_code
_entity_poly.pdbx_strand_id
1 'polypeptide(L)'
;MREEQSIRISNEEFSRWHFVGPVDERSRPDHVAILGSVYEYRTEQSDYALRLLDKPNCSHRQVTYFNDPELDTWPEFFEKEKQKVVLRHDDDKEKWVFDKEHP
;
A
#
# COMPACT_ATOMS: atom_id res chain seq x y z
N MET A 1 -44.08 2.23 -2.46
CA MET A 1 -43.22 2.73 -1.38
C MET A 1 -41.84 2.15 -1.64
N ARG A 2 -40.88 2.98 -2.08
CA ARG A 2 -39.49 2.53 -2.28
C ARG A 2 -38.81 2.68 -0.93
N GLU A 3 -38.36 1.57 -0.36
CA GLU A 3 -37.51 1.58 0.82
C GLU A 3 -36.24 2.34 0.46
N GLU A 4 -36.14 3.57 0.96
CA GLU A 4 -34.89 4.31 1.03
C GLU A 4 -33.95 3.49 1.94
N GLN A 5 -33.14 2.63 1.32
CA GLN A 5 -32.01 2.00 1.98
C GLN A 5 -31.08 3.12 2.46
N SER A 6 -31.34 3.54 3.69
CA SER A 6 -30.51 4.47 4.42
C SER A 6 -29.21 3.72 4.69
N ILE A 7 -28.21 3.95 3.83
CA ILE A 7 -26.85 3.48 4.07
C ILE A 7 -26.43 4.17 5.37
N ARG A 8 -26.57 3.45 6.49
CA ARG A 8 -25.88 3.77 7.72
C ARG A 8 -24.41 3.50 7.44
N ILE A 9 -23.76 4.46 6.78
CA ILE A 9 -22.31 4.48 6.68
C ILE A 9 -21.84 4.64 8.11
N SER A 10 -21.58 3.51 8.75
CA SER A 10 -21.00 3.46 10.07
C SER A 10 -19.61 4.06 9.90
N ASN A 11 -19.20 5.00 10.75
CA ASN A 11 -17.86 5.62 10.70
C ASN A 11 -16.69 4.60 10.70
N GLU A 12 -16.98 3.32 10.91
CA GLU A 12 -16.07 2.18 10.83
C GLU A 12 -15.75 1.73 9.40
N GLU A 13 -16.59 2.01 8.40
CA GLU A 13 -16.41 1.51 7.02
C GLU A 13 -15.23 2.15 6.27
N PHE A 14 -14.73 3.31 6.73
CA PHE A 14 -13.57 4.00 6.14
C PHE A 14 -12.39 4.13 7.10
N SER A 15 -12.31 3.25 8.09
CA SER A 15 -11.23 3.23 9.07
C SER A 15 -9.90 2.72 8.49
N ARG A 16 -9.93 2.06 7.32
CA ARG A 16 -8.78 1.41 6.71
C ARG A 16 -8.47 1.95 5.32
N TRP A 17 -7.19 1.93 4.98
CA TRP A 17 -6.67 2.32 3.68
C TRP A 17 -5.54 1.40 3.26
N HIS A 18 -5.27 1.30 1.97
CA HIS A 18 -4.14 0.54 1.45
C HIS A 18 -3.10 1.44 0.77
N PHE A 19 -1.83 1.04 0.88
CA PHE A 19 -0.73 1.75 0.24
C PHE A 19 -0.52 1.21 -1.17
N VAL A 20 -0.78 2.03 -2.19
CA VAL A 20 -0.68 1.60 -3.59
C VAL A 20 0.14 2.56 -4.43
N GLY A 21 0.69 2.07 -5.53
CA GLY A 21 1.46 2.88 -6.46
C GLY A 21 2.16 2.02 -7.50
N PRO A 22 2.79 2.65 -8.49
CA PRO A 22 3.60 1.95 -9.48
C PRO A 22 4.89 1.41 -8.85
N VAL A 23 5.37 0.29 -9.38
CA VAL A 23 6.73 -0.22 -9.13
C VAL A 23 7.55 0.06 -10.39
N ASP A 24 8.28 1.18 -10.38
CA ASP A 24 9.09 1.65 -11.51
C ASP A 24 10.48 2.11 -11.04
N GLU A 25 11.32 2.61 -11.96
CA GLU A 25 12.70 3.03 -11.69
C GLU A 25 12.83 4.17 -10.65
N ARG A 26 11.73 4.90 -10.38
CA ARG A 26 11.66 5.97 -9.37
C ARG A 26 11.13 5.46 -8.03
N SER A 27 10.57 4.26 -7.99
CA SER A 27 10.07 3.66 -6.76
C SER A 27 11.24 3.41 -5.80
N ARG A 28 11.00 3.61 -4.51
CA ARG A 28 12.02 3.41 -3.48
C ARG A 28 11.80 2.05 -2.82
N PRO A 29 12.86 1.30 -2.47
CA PRO A 29 12.70 -0.04 -1.89
C PRO A 29 11.81 -0.08 -0.64
N ASP A 30 11.92 0.93 0.23
CA ASP A 30 11.12 1.08 1.44
C ASP A 30 9.63 1.32 1.15
N HIS A 31 9.30 1.96 0.03
CA HIS A 31 7.91 2.17 -0.40
C HIS A 31 7.35 0.89 -1.03
N VAL A 32 8.15 0.19 -1.83
CA VAL A 32 7.75 -1.07 -2.47
C VAL A 32 7.56 -2.18 -1.43
N ALA A 33 8.34 -2.18 -0.33
CA ALA A 33 8.20 -3.14 0.77
C ALA A 33 6.79 -3.14 1.38
N ILE A 34 6.19 -1.96 1.53
CA ILE A 34 4.86 -1.78 2.10
C ILE A 34 3.73 -1.72 1.07
N LEU A 35 4.04 -2.00 -0.21
CA LEU A 35 3.05 -1.97 -1.28
C LEU A 35 1.96 -3.03 -1.04
N GLY A 36 0.70 -2.62 -1.19
CA GLY A 36 -0.46 -3.46 -0.96
C GLY A 36 -0.82 -3.68 0.52
N SER A 37 -0.01 -3.17 1.46
CA SER A 37 -0.32 -3.25 2.88
C SER A 37 -1.55 -2.42 3.22
N VAL A 38 -2.40 -2.98 4.08
CA VAL A 38 -3.60 -2.34 4.62
C VAL A 38 -3.30 -1.81 6.01
N TYR A 39 -3.70 -0.57 6.25
CA TYR A 39 -3.47 0.16 7.50
C TYR A 39 -4.79 0.66 8.06
N GLU A 40 -4.90 0.66 9.39
CA GLU A 40 -5.96 1.34 10.11
C GLU A 40 -5.49 2.74 10.53
N TYR A 41 -6.31 3.76 10.24
CA TYR A 41 -5.99 5.14 10.63
C TYR A 41 -5.77 5.25 12.15
N ARG A 42 -4.93 6.21 12.55
CA ARG A 42 -4.59 6.49 13.97
C ARG A 42 -3.76 5.40 14.65
N THR A 43 -3.10 4.55 13.87
CA THR A 43 -2.07 3.63 14.35
C THR A 43 -0.69 4.18 13.99
N GLU A 44 0.33 3.85 14.79
CA GLU A 44 1.71 4.26 14.51
C GLU A 44 2.20 3.75 13.14
N GLN A 45 1.74 2.57 12.73
CA GLN A 45 2.04 1.97 11.43
C GLN A 45 1.43 2.76 10.29
N SER A 46 0.16 3.18 10.42
CA SER A 46 -0.49 4.07 9.46
C SER A 46 0.25 5.40 9.37
N ASP A 47 0.57 6.03 10.51
CA ASP A 47 1.26 7.33 10.53
C ASP A 47 2.65 7.24 9.88
N TYR A 48 3.36 6.12 10.10
CA TYR A 48 4.63 5.84 9.43
C TYR A 48 4.44 5.73 7.91
N ALA A 49 3.47 4.94 7.44
CA ALA A 49 3.21 4.76 6.02
C ALA A 49 2.77 6.07 5.34
N LEU A 50 2.00 6.92 6.02
CA LEU A 50 1.62 8.25 5.55
C LEU A 50 2.84 9.17 5.41
N ARG A 51 3.81 9.11 6.32
CA ARG A 51 5.07 9.87 6.19
C ARG A 51 5.90 9.43 4.98
N LEU A 52 5.79 8.16 4.57
CA LEU A 52 6.44 7.71 3.33
C LEU A 52 5.78 8.35 2.10
N LEU A 53 4.46 8.55 2.11
CA LEU A 53 3.74 9.23 1.02
C LEU A 53 4.14 10.71 0.89
N ASP A 54 4.47 11.38 1.99
CA ASP A 54 4.87 12.80 2.00
C ASP A 54 6.28 13.06 1.42
N LYS A 55 7.07 11.99 1.19
CA LYS A 55 8.41 12.15 0.61
C LYS A 55 8.33 12.74 -0.81
N PRO A 56 9.24 13.65 -1.19
CA PRO A 56 9.21 14.29 -2.51
C PRO A 56 9.36 13.26 -3.64
N ASN A 57 8.67 13.50 -4.75
CA ASN A 57 8.63 12.62 -5.93
C ASN A 57 8.08 11.21 -5.64
N CYS A 58 7.23 11.06 -4.62
CA CYS A 58 6.52 9.80 -4.39
C CYS A 58 5.33 9.66 -5.36
N SER A 59 5.30 8.56 -6.12
CA SER A 59 4.17 8.21 -7.00
C SER A 59 3.11 7.32 -6.33
N HIS A 60 3.33 6.96 -5.05
CA HIS A 60 2.40 6.13 -4.29
C HIS A 60 1.29 6.99 -3.67
N ARG A 61 0.20 6.35 -3.27
CA ARG A 61 -0.99 6.97 -2.71
C ARG A 61 -1.67 6.07 -1.70
N GLN A 62 -2.40 6.70 -0.79
CA GLN A 62 -3.43 6.02 -0.01
C GLN A 62 -4.70 5.87 -0.87
N VAL A 63 -5.36 4.72 -0.80
CA VAL A 63 -6.76 4.61 -1.20
C VAL A 63 -7.54 3.83 -0.17
N THR A 64 -8.82 4.15 -0.02
CA THR A 64 -9.73 3.47 0.89
C THR A 64 -9.74 1.97 0.64
N TYR A 65 -9.66 1.18 1.72
CA TYR A 65 -9.76 -0.27 1.64
C TYR A 65 -11.16 -0.72 2.04
N PHE A 66 -11.88 -1.34 1.11
CA PHE A 66 -13.28 -1.71 1.28
C PHE A 66 -13.45 -3.14 1.82
N ASN A 67 -12.37 -3.92 1.86
CA ASN A 67 -12.40 -5.35 2.12
C ASN A 67 -13.32 -6.10 1.14
N ASP A 68 -13.33 -5.64 -0.11
CA ASP A 68 -14.18 -6.14 -1.19
C ASP A 68 -13.31 -6.46 -2.41
N PRO A 69 -13.31 -7.72 -2.91
CA PRO A 69 -12.46 -8.13 -4.03
C PRO A 69 -12.83 -7.50 -5.38
N GLU A 70 -14.02 -6.91 -5.53
CA GLU A 70 -14.44 -6.18 -6.73
C GLU A 70 -13.99 -4.72 -6.71
N LEU A 71 -13.76 -4.15 -5.51
CA LEU A 71 -13.34 -2.76 -5.33
C LEU A 71 -11.84 -2.62 -5.03
N ASP A 72 -11.26 -3.61 -4.35
CA ASP A 72 -9.87 -3.60 -3.92
C ASP A 72 -8.97 -4.41 -4.85
N THR A 73 -7.72 -3.96 -4.98
CA THR A 73 -6.69 -4.74 -5.66
C THR A 73 -6.22 -5.87 -4.75
N TRP A 74 -6.18 -7.09 -5.29
CA TRP A 74 -5.82 -8.28 -4.53
C TRP A 74 -4.35 -8.28 -4.10
N PRO A 75 -4.01 -8.79 -2.91
CA PRO A 75 -2.63 -8.86 -2.42
C PRO A 75 -1.66 -9.52 -3.41
N GLU A 76 -2.11 -10.56 -4.11
CA GLU A 76 -1.32 -11.29 -5.11
C GLU A 76 -0.80 -10.42 -6.25
N PHE A 77 -1.54 -9.37 -6.63
CA PHE A 77 -1.08 -8.42 -7.64
C PHE A 77 0.16 -7.67 -7.15
N PHE A 78 0.12 -7.16 -5.92
CA PHE A 78 1.24 -6.40 -5.34
C PHE A 78 2.46 -7.29 -5.09
N GLU A 79 2.27 -8.53 -4.66
CA GLU A 79 3.37 -9.48 -4.51
C GLU A 79 4.07 -9.77 -5.84
N LYS A 80 3.32 -9.89 -6.94
CA LYS A 80 3.90 -10.00 -8.29
C LYS A 80 4.68 -8.74 -8.68
N GLU A 81 4.17 -7.54 -8.37
CA GLU A 81 4.90 -6.30 -8.63
C GLU A 81 6.20 -6.21 -7.82
N LYS A 82 6.21 -6.61 -6.55
CA LYS A 82 7.42 -6.67 -5.70
C LYS A 82 8.46 -7.63 -6.24
N GLN A 83 8.04 -8.77 -6.79
CA GLN A 83 8.93 -9.77 -7.38
C GLN A 83 9.65 -9.25 -8.64
N LYS A 84 9.02 -8.36 -9.43
CA LYS A 84 9.64 -7.80 -10.64
C LYS A 84 10.93 -7.03 -10.36
N VAL A 85 11.02 -6.38 -9.20
CA VAL A 85 12.18 -5.56 -8.80
C VAL A 85 13.11 -6.28 -7.84
N VAL A 86 12.89 -7.59 -7.63
CA VAL A 86 13.68 -8.47 -6.76
C VAL A 86 13.98 -7.78 -5.43
N LEU A 87 12.91 -7.32 -4.76
CA LEU A 87 13.04 -6.62 -3.49
C LEU A 87 13.54 -7.59 -2.41
N ARG A 88 14.64 -7.23 -1.73
CA ARG A 88 15.15 -7.98 -0.56
C ARG A 88 15.50 -7.08 0.61
N HIS A 89 15.45 -7.65 1.81
CA HIS A 89 15.98 -7.01 3.00
C HIS A 89 17.49 -7.29 3.08
N ASP A 90 18.30 -6.23 3.14
CA ASP A 90 19.74 -6.29 3.39
C ASP A 90 19.95 -6.22 4.90
N ASP A 91 20.21 -7.37 5.52
CA ASP A 91 20.36 -7.49 6.99
C ASP A 91 21.59 -6.74 7.52
N ASP A 92 22.66 -6.64 6.73
CA ASP A 92 23.87 -5.89 7.11
C ASP A 92 23.63 -4.37 7.17
N LYS A 93 22.69 -3.88 6.37
CA LYS A 93 22.33 -2.45 6.28
C LYS A 93 20.98 -2.11 6.90
N GLU A 94 20.30 -3.10 7.47
CA GLU A 94 18.95 -3.02 8.06
C GLU A 94 17.96 -2.25 7.15
N LYS A 95 18.00 -2.52 5.84
CA LYS A 95 17.18 -1.78 4.87
C LYS A 95 16.74 -2.62 3.68
N TRP A 96 15.62 -2.24 3.11
CA TRP A 96 15.16 -2.76 1.83
C TRP A 96 16.04 -2.27 0.68
N VAL A 97 16.40 -3.18 -0.22
CA VAL A 97 17.17 -2.89 -1.43
C VAL A 97 16.55 -3.63 -2.62
N PHE A 98 16.66 -3.05 -3.81
CA PHE A 98 16.40 -3.78 -5.05
C PHE A 98 17.64 -4.56 -5.42
N ASP A 99 17.46 -5.85 -5.70
CA ASP A 99 18.54 -6.64 -6.27
C ASP A 99 18.59 -6.41 -7.78
N LYS A 100 19.60 -5.68 -8.25
CA LYS A 100 19.79 -5.37 -9.68
C LYS A 100 20.57 -6.46 -10.42
N GLU A 101 20.91 -7.59 -9.79
CA GLU A 101 21.75 -8.63 -10.41
C GLU A 101 21.04 -9.52 -11.45
N HIS A 102 19.75 -9.32 -11.72
CA HIS A 102 19.09 -9.96 -12.85
C HIS A 102 18.38 -8.96 -13.78
N PRO A 103 18.98 -8.63 -14.95
CA PRO A 103 18.32 -7.86 -16.01
C PRO A 103 17.20 -8.65 -16.69
#